data_AF-A0A6C2YQ38-F1
#
_entry.id   AF-A0A6C2YQ38-F1
#
_cell.length_a   1.000
_cell.length_b   1.000
_cell.length_c   1.000
_cell.angle_alpha   90.00
_cell.angle_beta   90.00
_cell.angle_gamma   90.00
#
_symmetry.space_group_name_H-M   'P 1'
#
loop_
_entity.id
_entity.type
_entity.pdbx_description
1 polymer ?
#
loop_
_entity_poly.entity_id
_entity_poly.type
_entity_poly.pdbx_seq_one_letter_code
_entity_poly.pdbx_strand_id
1 'polypeptide(L)'
;MSTPRKKRNAGGRPPALTPEILNRTVQYLPAVLYLETLAGLLEVDRTTMFRWMRRGRKEASRLSLNSKAKPKESERLYLEFYHAIKKGLAIGELNALLAIRHAANRGSWQAAAWLLERRYPERPASEVPNARRLSSATGK
;
A
#
# COMPACT_ATOMS: atom_id res chain seq x y z
N MET A 1 -35.34 -27.62 -11.95
CA MET A 1 -34.10 -27.52 -11.14
C MET A 1 -33.99 -26.08 -10.64
N SER A 2 -34.43 -25.82 -9.41
CA SER A 2 -34.35 -24.46 -8.82
C SER A 2 -33.04 -24.32 -8.05
N THR A 3 -32.15 -23.46 -8.53
CA THR A 3 -30.92 -23.08 -7.84
C THR A 3 -31.27 -22.35 -6.54
N PRO A 4 -30.68 -22.71 -5.38
CA PRO A 4 -31.03 -22.05 -4.13
C PRO A 4 -30.44 -20.62 -4.13
N ARG A 5 -31.32 -19.63 -3.91
CA ARG A 5 -30.96 -18.22 -3.80
C ARG A 5 -30.13 -18.00 -2.53
N LYS A 6 -28.88 -17.53 -2.68
CA LYS A 6 -27.95 -17.20 -1.58
C LYS A 6 -28.66 -16.30 -0.54
N LYS A 7 -28.77 -16.77 0.71
CA LYS A 7 -29.36 -16.01 1.83
C LYS A 7 -28.63 -14.67 1.97
N ARG A 8 -29.36 -13.56 1.90
CA ARG A 8 -28.86 -12.22 2.26
C ARG A 8 -28.81 -12.17 3.79
N ASN A 9 -27.63 -11.97 4.37
CA ASN A 9 -27.47 -11.87 5.81
C ASN A 9 -28.21 -10.61 6.32
N ALA A 10 -29.13 -10.83 7.26
CA ALA A 10 -29.84 -9.78 7.98
C ALA A 10 -28.84 -8.91 8.76
N GLY A 11 -29.09 -7.60 8.82
CA GLY A 11 -28.22 -6.61 9.46
C GLY A 11 -27.70 -7.09 10.81
N GLY A 12 -26.40 -7.37 10.87
CA GLY A 12 -25.71 -7.86 12.05
C GLY A 12 -24.32 -7.24 12.06
N ARG A 13 -23.87 -6.86 13.27
CA ARG A 13 -22.58 -6.26 13.62
C ARG A 13 -21.54 -6.38 12.49
N PRO A 14 -21.01 -5.26 11.95
CA PRO A 14 -19.97 -5.34 10.92
C PRO A 14 -18.88 -6.31 11.37
N PRO A 15 -18.29 -7.12 10.45
CA PRO A 15 -17.33 -8.14 10.83
C PRO A 15 -16.30 -7.53 11.76
N ALA A 16 -15.98 -8.22 12.85
CA ALA A 16 -14.88 -7.77 13.68
C ALA A 16 -13.60 -7.85 12.84
N LEU A 17 -12.71 -6.86 12.97
CA LEU A 17 -11.36 -7.00 12.43
C LEU A 17 -10.71 -8.20 13.14
N THR A 18 -10.32 -9.21 12.37
CA THR A 18 -9.67 -10.43 12.88
C THR A 18 -8.17 -10.42 12.54
N PRO A 19 -7.35 -11.18 13.28
CA PRO A 19 -5.94 -11.41 12.91
C PRO A 19 -5.78 -11.97 11.48
N GLU A 20 -6.72 -12.77 11.00
CA GLU A 20 -6.68 -13.31 9.63
C GLU A 20 -6.81 -12.20 8.57
N ILE A 21 -7.75 -11.26 8.76
CA ILE A 21 -7.90 -10.10 7.87
C ILE A 21 -6.62 -9.26 7.88
N LEU A 22 -6.01 -9.06 9.05
CA LEU A 22 -4.74 -8.35 9.17
C LEU A 22 -3.61 -9.06 8.40
N ASN A 23 -3.48 -10.38 8.53
CA ASN A 23 -2.46 -11.15 7.83
C ASN A 23 -2.64 -11.07 6.30
N ARG A 24 -3.87 -11.24 5.81
CA ARG A 24 -4.18 -11.08 4.38
C ARG A 24 -3.92 -9.66 3.89
N THR A 25 -4.14 -8.65 4.74
CA THR A 25 -3.82 -7.25 4.43
C THR A 25 -2.33 -7.07 4.18
N VAL A 26 -1.48 -7.60 5.05
CA VAL A 26 -0.02 -7.54 4.89
C VAL A 26 0.42 -8.25 3.60
N GLN A 27 -0.22 -9.36 3.24
CA GLN A 27 0.07 -10.11 2.03
C GLN A 27 -0.32 -9.37 0.74
N TYR A 28 -1.54 -8.83 0.68
CA TYR A 28 -2.09 -8.31 -0.57
C TYR A 28 -1.74 -6.84 -0.82
N LEU A 29 -1.59 -6.05 0.24
CA LEU A 29 -1.49 -4.60 0.06
C LEU A 29 -0.30 -4.14 -0.80
N PRO A 30 0.90 -4.75 -0.72
CA PRO A 30 2.01 -4.38 -1.61
C PRO A 30 1.72 -4.58 -3.11
N ALA A 31 0.72 -5.39 -3.46
CA ALA A 31 0.36 -5.70 -4.84
C ALA A 31 -0.82 -4.88 -5.37
N VAL A 32 -1.44 -4.02 -4.54
CA VAL A 32 -2.60 -3.21 -4.95
C VAL A 32 -2.35 -1.73 -4.72
N LEU A 33 -2.90 -0.90 -5.61
CA LEU A 33 -2.75 0.56 -5.55
C LEU A 33 -3.85 1.23 -4.72
N TYR A 34 -5.03 0.61 -4.63
CA TYR A 34 -6.22 1.21 -4.04
C TYR A 34 -6.78 0.36 -2.90
N LEU A 35 -7.27 1.03 -1.85
CA LEU A 35 -7.90 0.38 -0.70
C LEU A 35 -9.20 -0.34 -1.09
N GLU A 36 -9.89 0.13 -2.13
CA GLU A 36 -11.07 -0.50 -2.69
C GLU A 36 -10.76 -1.89 -3.25
N THR A 37 -9.61 -2.04 -3.93
CA THR A 37 -9.14 -3.35 -4.41
C THR A 37 -8.84 -4.27 -3.23
N LEU A 38 -8.16 -3.77 -2.20
CA LEU A 38 -7.92 -4.53 -0.98
C LEU A 38 -9.24 -4.95 -0.31
N ALA A 39 -10.24 -4.07 -0.26
CA ALA A 39 -11.56 -4.36 0.30
C ALA A 39 -12.27 -5.49 -0.45
N GLY A 40 -12.19 -5.49 -1.78
CA GLY A 40 -12.67 -6.60 -2.61
C GLY A 40 -11.95 -7.92 -2.31
N LEU A 41 -10.61 -7.90 -2.22
CA LEU A 41 -9.80 -9.10 -1.93
C LEU A 41 -10.03 -9.67 -0.53
N LEU A 42 -10.34 -8.82 0.44
CA LEU A 42 -10.63 -9.22 1.82
C LEU A 42 -12.11 -9.55 2.04
N GLU A 43 -12.96 -9.36 1.02
CA GLU A 43 -14.41 -9.51 1.11
C GLU A 43 -15.04 -8.64 2.23
N VAL A 44 -14.49 -7.44 2.43
CA VAL A 44 -14.94 -6.48 3.44
C VAL A 44 -15.54 -5.26 2.73
N ASP A 45 -16.67 -4.77 3.24
CA ASP A 45 -17.25 -3.53 2.72
C ASP A 45 -16.29 -2.34 2.92
N ARG A 46 -16.20 -1.50 1.89
CA ARG A 46 -15.34 -0.31 1.86
C ARG A 46 -15.52 0.56 3.11
N THR A 47 -16.75 0.84 3.51
CA THR A 47 -17.03 1.71 4.66
C THR A 47 -16.53 1.11 5.98
N THR A 48 -16.55 -0.22 6.09
CA THR A 48 -16.04 -0.96 7.26
C THR A 48 -14.52 -0.81 7.35
N MET A 49 -13.81 -0.93 6.22
CA MET A 49 -12.36 -0.73 6.16
C MET A 49 -11.95 0.70 6.56
N PHE A 50 -12.62 1.73 6.03
CA PHE A 50 -12.35 3.12 6.42
C PHE A 50 -12.64 3.37 7.91
N ARG A 51 -13.66 2.73 8.46
CA ARG A 51 -13.97 2.81 9.89
C ARG A 51 -12.83 2.23 10.75
N TRP A 52 -12.29 1.08 10.37
CA TRP A 52 -11.14 0.47 11.04
C TRP A 52 -9.89 1.35 10.96
N MET A 53 -9.59 1.89 9.77
CA MET A 53 -8.50 2.85 9.56
C MET A 53 -8.64 4.09 10.45
N ARG A 54 -9.85 4.64 10.57
CA ARG A 54 -10.11 5.80 11.44
C ARG A 54 -9.83 5.51 12.90
N ARG A 55 -10.19 4.30 13.39
CA ARG A 55 -9.88 3.87 14.76
C ARG A 55 -8.38 3.76 14.98
N GLY A 56 -7.67 3.05 14.10
CA GLY A 56 -6.22 2.89 14.18
C GLY A 56 -5.48 4.21 14.13
N ARG A 57 -5.88 5.13 13.23
CA ARG A 57 -5.32 6.49 13.14
C ARG A 57 -5.52 7.26 14.44
N LYS A 58 -6.72 7.22 15.03
CA LYS A 58 -7.03 7.92 16.28
C LYS A 58 -6.15 7.40 17.42
N GLU A 59 -5.96 6.09 17.51
CA GLU A 59 -5.10 5.50 18.52
C GLU A 59 -3.62 5.84 18.29
N ALA A 60 -3.14 5.81 17.03
CA ALA A 60 -1.79 6.25 16.69
C ALA A 60 -1.53 7.71 17.09
N SER A 61 -2.48 8.61 16.81
CA SER A 61 -2.41 10.02 17.22
C SER A 61 -2.41 10.20 18.74
N ARG A 62 -3.19 9.39 19.46
CA ARG A 62 -3.18 9.42 20.94
C ARG A 62 -1.82 9.03 21.50
N LEU A 63 -1.18 8.00 20.92
CA LEU A 63 0.15 7.54 21.34
C LEU A 63 1.25 8.55 20.99
N SER A 64 1.16 9.24 19.85
CA SER A 64 2.16 10.25 19.49
C SER A 64 2.19 11.47 20.40
N LEU A 65 1.08 11.79 21.07
CA LEU A 65 0.99 12.92 22.01
C LEU A 65 1.59 12.62 23.38
N ASN A 66 1.82 11.35 23.72
CA ASN A 66 2.36 10.95 25.01
C ASN A 66 3.23 9.70 24.87
N SER A 67 4.55 9.88 24.97
CA SER A 67 5.56 8.81 24.82
C SER A 67 5.45 7.68 25.85
N LYS A 68 4.78 7.90 26.99
CA LYS A 68 4.54 6.88 28.02
C LYS A 68 3.22 6.13 27.83
N ALA A 69 2.36 6.57 26.92
CA ALA A 69 1.08 5.93 26.67
C ALA A 69 1.28 4.57 26.00
N LYS A 70 0.54 3.55 26.46
CA LYS A 70 0.46 2.23 25.84
C LYS A 70 -0.81 2.11 24.98
N PRO A 71 -0.81 1.32 23.89
CA PRO A 71 -2.02 1.04 23.13
C PRO A 71 -3.12 0.47 24.02
N LYS A 72 -4.36 0.90 23.80
CA LYS A 72 -5.53 0.28 24.42
C LYS A 72 -5.75 -1.09 23.80
N GLU A 73 -6.03 -2.09 24.62
CA GLU A 73 -6.24 -3.47 24.13
C GLU A 73 -7.37 -3.54 23.09
N SER A 74 -8.46 -2.81 23.30
CA SER A 74 -9.59 -2.72 22.37
C SER A 74 -9.28 -2.03 21.04
N GLU A 75 -8.16 -1.30 20.95
CA GLU A 75 -7.72 -0.59 19.75
C GLU A 75 -6.50 -1.23 19.08
N ARG A 76 -5.87 -2.23 19.72
CA ARG A 76 -4.61 -2.86 19.28
C ARG A 76 -4.67 -3.34 17.83
N LEU A 77 -5.67 -4.16 17.48
CA LEU A 77 -5.81 -4.68 16.12
C LEU A 77 -6.05 -3.57 15.08
N TYR A 78 -6.80 -2.53 15.43
CA TYR A 78 -7.05 -1.42 14.51
C TYR A 78 -5.79 -0.58 14.29
N LEU A 79 -5.00 -0.39 15.34
CA LEU A 79 -3.69 0.27 15.27
C LEU A 79 -2.74 -0.53 14.36
N GLU A 80 -2.65 -1.84 14.57
CA GLU A 80 -1.85 -2.75 13.74
C GLU A 80 -2.31 -2.72 12.28
N PHE A 81 -3.62 -2.77 12.01
CA PHE A 81 -4.17 -2.66 10.67
C PHE A 81 -3.84 -1.34 10.00
N TYR A 82 -3.92 -0.23 10.73
CA TYR A 82 -3.53 1.09 10.23
C TYR A 82 -2.04 1.14 9.84
N HIS A 83 -1.16 0.59 10.68
CA HIS A 83 0.26 0.51 10.38
C HIS A 83 0.58 -0.45 9.24
N ALA A 84 -0.10 -1.61 9.18
CA ALA A 84 -0.01 -2.55 8.08
C ALA A 84 -0.39 -1.89 6.76
N ILE A 85 -1.44 -1.05 6.76
CA ILE A 85 -1.84 -0.32 5.57
C ILE A 85 -0.75 0.66 5.11
N LYS A 86 -0.26 1.51 6.02
CA LYS A 86 0.81 2.46 5.68
C LYS A 86 2.07 1.76 5.18
N LYS A 87 2.47 0.66 5.84
CA LYS A 87 3.65 -0.10 5.48
C LYS A 87 3.48 -0.79 4.13
N GLY A 88 2.34 -1.43 3.89
CA GLY A 88 2.09 -2.15 2.63
C GLY A 88 2.06 -1.21 1.42
N LEU A 89 1.46 -0.02 1.55
CA LEU A 89 1.51 1.00 0.48
C LEU A 89 2.95 1.46 0.18
N ALA A 90 3.75 1.73 1.21
CA ALA A 90 5.16 2.10 1.03
C ALA A 90 5.99 0.99 0.37
N ILE A 91 5.71 -0.28 0.70
CA ILE A 91 6.34 -1.44 0.04
C ILE A 91 5.88 -1.52 -1.43
N GLY A 92 4.60 -1.30 -1.72
CA GLY A 92 4.08 -1.27 -3.10
C GLY A 92 4.76 -0.20 -3.95
N GLU A 93 4.92 1.02 -3.40
CA GLU A 93 5.66 2.11 -4.04
C GLU A 93 7.12 1.72 -4.31
N LEU A 94 7.80 1.13 -3.31
CA LEU A 94 9.17 0.64 -3.47
C LEU A 94 9.26 -0.42 -4.57
N ASN A 95 8.36 -1.40 -4.58
CA ASN A 95 8.33 -2.47 -5.58
C ASN A 95 8.16 -1.91 -7.00
N ALA A 96 7.28 -0.92 -7.18
CA ALA A 96 7.11 -0.24 -8.46
C ALA A 96 8.40 0.49 -8.89
N LEU A 97 9.04 1.22 -7.98
CA LEU A 97 10.31 1.90 -8.25
C LEU A 97 11.43 0.92 -8.60
N LEU A 98 11.52 -0.22 -7.90
CA LEU A 98 12.47 -1.28 -8.21
C LEU A 98 12.22 -1.87 -9.59
N ALA A 99 10.96 -2.13 -9.97
CA ALA A 99 10.61 -2.62 -11.29
C ALA A 99 11.06 -1.64 -12.41
N ILE A 100 10.84 -0.35 -12.22
CA ILE A 100 11.29 0.69 -13.15
C ILE A 100 12.83 0.74 -13.21
N ARG A 101 13.50 0.68 -12.05
CA ARG A 101 14.96 0.64 -11.99
C ARG A 101 15.54 -0.61 -12.69
N HIS A 102 14.90 -1.76 -12.53
CA HIS A 102 15.28 -2.97 -13.25
C HIS A 102 15.10 -2.81 -14.77
N ALA A 103 14.03 -2.17 -15.23
CA ALA A 103 13.83 -1.88 -16.66
C ALA A 103 14.91 -0.90 -17.19
N ALA A 104 15.25 0.13 -16.41
CA ALA A 104 16.33 1.06 -16.72
C ALA A 104 17.68 0.35 -16.87
N ASN A 105 18.02 -0.53 -15.91
CA ASN A 105 19.26 -1.32 -15.94
C ASN A 105 19.31 -2.32 -17.12
N ARG A 106 18.16 -2.75 -17.64
CA ARG A 106 18.06 -3.61 -18.84
C ARG A 106 18.03 -2.82 -20.15
N GLY A 107 18.32 -1.52 -20.12
CA GLY A 107 18.47 -0.70 -21.32
C GLY A 107 17.24 0.14 -21.70
N SER A 108 16.16 0.16 -20.91
CA SER A 108 15.07 1.10 -21.14
C SER A 108 15.50 2.51 -20.73
N TRP A 109 16.00 3.29 -21.69
CA TRP A 109 16.42 4.66 -21.44
C TRP A 109 15.26 5.56 -20.98
N GLN A 110 14.01 5.26 -21.37
CA GLN A 110 12.83 6.00 -20.88
C GLN A 110 12.62 5.77 -19.37
N ALA A 111 12.82 4.54 -18.89
CA ALA A 111 12.75 4.25 -17.45
C ALA A 111 13.88 4.95 -16.68
N ALA A 112 15.09 4.98 -17.25
CA ALA A 112 16.21 5.72 -16.66
C ALA A 112 15.94 7.24 -16.64
N ALA A 113 15.40 7.81 -17.71
CA ALA A 113 15.02 9.22 -17.79
C ALA A 113 13.96 9.58 -16.75
N TRP A 114 12.88 8.79 -16.65
CA TRP A 114 11.82 8.98 -15.67
C TRP A 114 12.34 8.99 -14.22
N LEU A 115 13.29 8.11 -13.89
CA LEU A 115 13.93 8.09 -12.57
C LEU A 115 14.78 9.34 -12.31
N LEU A 116 15.50 9.82 -13.32
CA LEU A 116 16.32 11.03 -13.20
C LEU A 116 15.46 12.28 -13.00
N GLU A 117 14.39 12.43 -13.77
CA GLU A 117 13.43 13.54 -13.65
C GLU A 117 12.81 13.60 -12.24
N ARG A 118 12.39 12.46 -11.69
CA ARG A 118 11.82 12.41 -10.34
C ARG A 118 12.85 12.59 -9.22
N ARG A 119 14.10 12.19 -9.44
CA ARG A 119 15.17 12.34 -8.45
C ARG A 119 15.71 13.76 -8.39
N TYR A 120 15.68 14.48 -9.51
CA TYR A 120 16.23 15.83 -9.64
C TYR A 120 15.24 16.79 -10.33
N PRO A 121 14.06 17.04 -9.73
CA PRO A 121 13.00 17.84 -10.37
C PRO A 121 13.44 19.28 -10.67
N GLU A 122 14.34 19.84 -9.86
CA GLU A 122 14.83 21.22 -10.01
C GLU A 122 16.03 21.36 -10.96
N ARG A 123 16.54 20.26 -11.53
CA ARG A 123 17.68 20.32 -12.45
C ARG A 123 17.22 20.49 -13.90
N PRO A 124 17.81 21.42 -14.66
CA PRO A 124 17.53 21.53 -16.09
C PRO A 124 17.90 20.25 -16.82
N ALA A 125 17.12 19.89 -17.86
CA ALA A 125 17.34 18.68 -18.66
C ALA A 125 18.73 18.59 -19.32
N SER A 126 19.41 19.73 -19.50
CA SER A 126 20.79 19.80 -20.02
C SER A 126 21.85 19.31 -19.02
N GLU A 127 21.56 19.33 -17.72
CA GLU A 127 22.52 19.00 -16.65
C GLU A 127 22.37 17.57 -16.13
N VAL A 128 21.29 16.87 -16.48
CA VAL A 128 21.11 15.46 -16.16
C VAL A 128 21.83 14.59 -17.20
N PRO A 129 22.63 13.58 -16.78
CA PRO A 129 23.30 12.67 -17.69
C PRO A 129 22.31 12.04 -18.67
N ASN A 130 22.63 12.07 -19.97
CA ASN A 130 21.72 11.60 -21.00
C ASN A 130 21.42 10.10 -20.81
N ALA A 131 20.18 9.79 -20.44
CA ALA A 131 19.71 8.43 -20.17
C ALA A 131 19.92 7.46 -21.34
N ARG A 132 19.92 7.94 -22.59
CA ARG A 132 20.22 7.10 -23.78
C ARG A 132 21.66 6.60 -23.77
N ARG A 133 22.63 7.42 -23.34
CA ARG A 133 24.06 7.04 -23.28
C ARG A 133 24.36 6.03 -22.16
N LEU A 134 23.55 6.02 -21.10
CA LEU A 134 23.71 5.08 -20.00
C LEU A 134 23.26 3.65 -20.38
N SER A 135 22.28 3.53 -21.29
CA SER A 135 21.79 2.22 -21.77
C SER A 135 22.78 1.50 -22.69
N SER A 136 23.64 2.23 -23.41
CA SER A 136 24.63 1.67 -24.33
C SER A 136 25.90 1.15 -23.66
N ALA A 137 26.10 1.41 -22.36
CA ALA A 137 27.32 1.04 -21.63
C ALA A 137 27.24 -0.33 -20.94
N THR A 138 26.08 -0.99 -20.92
CA THR A 138 25.85 -2.27 -20.19
C THR A 138 25.69 -3.47 -21.11
N GLY A 139 25.96 -3.32 -22.41
CA GLY A 139 25.95 -4.40 -23.39
C GLY A 139 27.34 -4.70 -23.94
N LYS A 140 28.18 -5.35 -23.12
CA LYS A 140 29.30 -6.20 -23.55
C LYS A 140 29.47 -7.32 -22.53
#